data_AF-A0A2P6W4T6-F1
#
_entry.id   AF-A0A2P6W4T6-F1
#
_cell.length_a   1.000
_cell.length_b   1.000
_cell.length_c   1.000
_cell.angle_alpha   90.00
_cell.angle_beta   90.00
_cell.angle_gamma   90.00
#
_symmetry.space_group_name_H-M   'P 1'
#
loop_
_entity.id
_entity.type
_entity.pdbx_description
1 polymer ?
#
loop_
_entity_poly.entity_id
_entity_poly.type
_entity_poly.pdbx_seq_one_letter_code
_entity_poly.pdbx_strand_id
1 'polypeptide(L)' 'MQRKDRLERFTEFLIFGIILGVTEDMIAIMLATGESFTLRMLGIVIAVTIPFAAFSELVVDSDDYRITERISGRIRDLL' A
#
# COMPACT_ATOMS: atom_id res chain seq x y z
N MET A 1 15.36 -5.11 17.36
CA MET A 1 14.63 -3.89 16.95
C MET A 1 13.48 -3.67 17.90
N GLN A 2 13.36 -2.48 18.48
CA GLN A 2 12.34 -2.21 19.50
C GLN A 2 10.96 -2.10 18.84
N ARG A 3 9.90 -2.56 19.50
CA ARG A 3 8.52 -2.57 18.96
C ARG A 3 8.01 -1.18 18.52
N LYS A 4 8.59 -0.10 19.04
CA LYS A 4 8.26 1.29 18.68
C LYS A 4 8.59 1.59 17.21
N ASP A 5 9.75 1.15 16.73
CA ASP A 5 10.23 1.41 15.37
C ASP A 5 9.40 0.72 14.28
N ARG A 6 8.62 -0.31 14.64
CA ARG A 6 7.72 -1.01 13.70
C ARG A 6 6.37 -0.29 13.60
N LEU A 7 5.85 0.21 14.72
CA LEU A 7 4.58 0.95 14.74
C LEU A 7 4.66 2.31 14.07
N GLU A 8 5.78 3.04 14.21
CA GLU A 8 5.99 4.31 13.50
C GLU A 8 6.00 4.10 11.99
N ARG A 9 6.77 3.13 11.50
CA ARG A 9 6.81 2.79 10.07
C ARG A 9 5.45 2.31 9.55
N PHE A 10 4.80 1.39 10.27
CA PHE A 10 3.45 0.92 9.92
C PHE A 10 2.47 2.09 9.77
N THR A 11 2.50 3.03 10.71
CA THR A 11 1.61 4.20 10.69
C THR A 11 1.94 5.12 9.52
N GLU A 12 3.22 5.36 9.25
CA GLU A 12 3.67 6.16 8.12
C GLU A 12 3.22 5.54 6.78
N PHE A 13 3.49 4.27 6.56
CA PHE A 13 3.08 3.57 5.34
C PHE A 13 1.57 3.45 5.19
N LEU A 14 0.83 3.26 6.29
CA LEU A 14 -0.63 3.27 6.26
C LEU A 14 -1.18 4.64 5.83
N ILE A 15 -0.65 5.73 6.39
CA ILE A 15 -1.06 7.09 6.03
C ILE A 15 -0.74 7.37 4.56
N PHE A 16 0.47 7.09 4.11
CA PHE A 16 0.84 7.28 2.71
C PHE A 16 0.03 6.38 1.78
N GLY A 17 -0.21 5.12 2.14
CA GLY A 17 -1.02 4.19 1.38
C GLY A 17 -2.45 4.65 1.22
N ILE A 18 -3.05 5.24 2.26
CA ILE A 18 -4.38 5.85 2.17
C ILE A 18 -4.36 7.07 1.27
N ILE A 19 -3.42 7.99 1.44
CA ILE A 19 -3.34 9.22 0.63
C ILE A 19 -3.16 8.88 -0.85
N LEU A 20 -2.20 8.00 -1.16
CA LEU A 20 -1.92 7.58 -2.53
C LEU A 20 -3.09 6.78 -3.11
N GLY A 21 -3.62 5.80 -2.38
CA GLY A 21 -4.73 4.97 -2.85
C GLY A 21 -5.98 5.79 -3.15
N VAL A 22 -6.35 6.71 -2.25
CA VAL A 22 -7.50 7.61 -2.49
C VAL A 22 -7.26 8.50 -3.71
N THR A 23 -6.05 9.04 -3.86
CA THR A 23 -5.72 9.93 -5.00
C THR A 23 -5.75 9.17 -6.32
N GLU A 24 -5.12 8.00 -6.37
CA GLU A 24 -5.07 7.13 -7.55
C GLU A 24 -6.47 6.67 -7.96
N ASP A 25 -7.24 6.11 -7.02
CA ASP A 25 -8.61 5.63 -7.28
C ASP A 25 -9.49 6.76 -7.80
N MET A 26 -9.34 7.97 -7.24
CA MET A 26 -10.11 9.13 -7.67
C MET A 26 -9.77 9.56 -9.09
N ILE A 27 -8.48 9.62 -9.43
CA ILE A 27 -8.03 9.90 -10.80
C ILE A 27 -8.55 8.81 -11.75
N ALA A 28 -8.43 7.54 -11.37
CA ALA A 28 -8.86 6.40 -12.18
C ALA A 28 -10.36 6.47 -12.48
N ILE A 29 -11.20 6.71 -11.46
CA ILE A 29 -12.66 6.82 -11.64
C ILE A 29 -12.99 8.01 -12.56
N MET A 30 -12.40 9.19 -12.31
CA MET A 30 -12.68 10.39 -13.10
C MET A 30 -12.28 10.22 -14.57
N LEU A 31 -11.10 9.62 -14.83
CA LEU A 31 -10.62 9.38 -16.19
C LEU A 31 -11.36 8.25 -16.90
N ALA A 32 -11.73 7.19 -16.19
CA ALA A 32 -12.37 6.02 -16.80
C ALA A 32 -13.87 6.21 -17.06
N THR A 33 -14.55 7.00 -16.22
CA THR A 33 -16.01 7.16 -16.29
C THR A 33 -16.45 8.49 -16.88
N GLY A 34 -15.58 9.51 -16.87
CA GLY A 34 -15.95 10.88 -17.24
C GLY A 34 -16.92 11.55 -16.26
N GLU A 35 -17.23 10.91 -15.12
CA GLU A 35 -18.07 11.49 -14.08
C GLU A 35 -17.34 12.58 -13.31
N SER A 36 -18.12 13.58 -12.89
CA SER A 36 -17.59 14.66 -12.06
C SER A 36 -17.35 14.17 -10.64
N PHE A 37 -16.38 14.79 -9.97
CA PHE A 37 -16.08 14.49 -8.57
C PHE A 37 -17.32 14.72 -7.70
N THR A 38 -17.65 13.73 -6.86
CA THR A 38 -18.73 13.84 -5.86
C THR A 38 -18.23 13.43 -4.47
N LEU A 39 -18.78 14.05 -3.43
CA LEU A 39 -18.46 13.69 -2.04
C LEU A 39 -18.84 12.24 -1.70
N ARG A 40 -19.87 11.70 -2.36
CA ARG A 40 -20.23 10.28 -2.24
C ARG A 40 -19.14 9.37 -2.80
N MET A 41 -18.57 9.73 -3.95
CA MET A 41 -17.46 8.99 -4.56
C MET A 41 -16.24 8.99 -3.63
N LEU A 42 -15.86 10.17 -3.10
CA LEU A 42 -14.76 10.27 -2.13
C LEU A 42 -15.00 9.39 -0.90
N GLY A 43 -16.21 9.42 -0.33
CA GLY A 43 -16.55 8.60 0.84
C GLY A 43 -16.46 7.10 0.57
N ILE A 44 -16.89 6.64 -0.62
CA ILE A 44 -16.77 5.24 -1.03
C ILE A 44 -15.30 4.86 -1.19
N VAL A 45 -14.51 5.69 -1.90
CA VAL A 45 -13.08 5.43 -2.12
C VAL A 45 -12.36 5.32 -0.77
N ILE A 46 -12.51 6.28 0.13
CA ILE A 46 -11.88 6.24 1.46
C ILE A 46 -12.26 4.97 2.23
N ALA A 47 -13.55 4.60 2.23
CA ALA A 47 -14.03 3.42 2.94
C ALA A 47 -13.41 2.11 2.40
N VAL A 48 -13.11 2.07 1.10
CA VAL A 48 -12.45 0.93 0.45
C VAL A 48 -10.94 0.99 0.65
N THR A 49 -10.29 2.15 0.49
CA THR A 49 -8.84 2.27 0.58
C THR A 49 -8.32 1.90 1.97
N ILE A 50 -9.02 2.23 3.06
CA ILE A 50 -8.57 1.93 4.44
C ILE A 50 -8.29 0.43 4.68
N PRO A 51 -9.22 -0.52 4.44
CA PRO A 51 -8.94 -1.93 4.63
C PRO A 51 -7.85 -2.46 3.69
N PHE A 52 -7.74 -1.94 2.46
CA PHE A 52 -6.69 -2.33 1.53
C PHE A 52 -5.30 -1.83 1.96
N ALA A 53 -5.19 -0.60 2.44
CA ALA A 53 -3.94 -0.03 2.94
C ALA A 53 -3.48 -0.73 4.23
N ALA A 54 -4.41 -1.08 5.13
CA ALA A 54 -4.11 -1.88 6.31
C ALA A 54 -3.68 -3.30 5.93
N PHE A 55 -4.35 -3.92 4.97
CA PHE A 55 -4.00 -5.27 4.50
C PHE A 55 -2.66 -5.29 3.77
N SER A 56 -2.37 -4.31 2.91
CA SER A 56 -1.08 -4.23 2.19
C SER A 56 0.06 -4.10 3.18
N GLU A 57 -0.08 -3.27 4.21
CA GLU A 57 0.97 -3.12 5.21
C GLU A 57 1.13 -4.41 6.05
N LEU A 58 0.04 -4.99 6.54
CA LEU A 58 0.09 -6.23 7.33
C LEU A 58 0.66 -7.43 6.56
N VAL A 59 0.41 -7.53 5.25
CA VAL A 59 0.87 -8.64 4.42
C VAL A 59 2.27 -8.41 3.88
N VAL A 60 2.58 -7.19 3.40
CA VAL A 60 3.86 -6.87 2.77
C VAL A 60 4.97 -6.63 3.81
N ASP A 61 4.67 -6.08 4.99
CA ASP A 61 5.62 -5.90 6.10
C ASP A 61 5.71 -7.13 7.04
N SER A 62 4.92 -8.18 6.78
CA SER A 62 5.21 -9.48 7.39
C SER A 62 6.52 -10.01 6.81
N ASP A 63 7.47 -10.38 7.69
CA ASP A 63 8.88 -10.74 7.42
C ASP A 63 9.13 -11.88 6.38
N ASP A 64 8.13 -12.29 5.58
CA ASP A 64 8.14 -13.48 4.73
C ASP A 64 8.41 -13.22 3.24
N TYR A 65 8.45 -11.95 2.79
CA TYR A 65 8.86 -11.62 1.41
C TYR A 65 10.39 -11.54 1.22
N ARG A 66 11.15 -12.51 1.77
CA ARG A 66 12.60 -12.68 1.50
C ARG A 66 12.89 -13.36 0.14
N ILE A 67 11.97 -13.29 -0.82
CA ILE A 67 12.17 -13.86 -2.16
C ILE A 67 13.42 -13.25 -2.82
N THR A 68 13.60 -11.93 -2.66
CA THR A 68 14.73 -11.20 -3.25
C THR A 68 16.09 -11.64 -2.69
N GLU A 69 16.17 -12.01 -1.40
CA GLU A 69 17.43 -12.50 -0.80
C GLU A 69 17.78 -13.92 -1.27
N ARG A 70 16.80 -14.81 -1.47
CA ARG A 70 17.05 -16.17 -1.99
C ARG A 70 17.54 -16.16 -3.44
N ILE A 71 17.06 -15.23 -4.27
CA ILE A 71 17.45 -15.14 -5.68
C ILE A 71 18.84 -14.51 -5.82
N SER A 72 19.15 -13.47 -5.04
CA SER A 72 20.46 -12.81 -5.05
C SER A 72 21.60 -13.76 -4.67
N GLY A 73 21.40 -14.62 -3.66
CA GLY A 73 22.40 -15.62 -3.25
C GLY A 73 22.75 -16.61 -4.36
N ARG A 74 21.75 -17.15 -5.08
CA ARG A 74 21.97 -18.12 -6.17
C ARG A 74 22.73 -17.54 -7.36
N ILE A 75 22.56 -16.25 -7.67
CA ILE A 75 23.29 -15.61 -8.78
C ILE A 75 24.74 -15.36 -8.40
N ARG A 76 25.00 -15.00 -7.14
CA ARG A 76 26.36 -14.81 -6.62
C ARG A 76 27.18 -16.11 -6.56
N ASP A 77 26.51 -17.24 -6.37
CA ASP A 77 27.15 -18.56 -6.40
C ASP A 77 27.38 -19.09 -7.83
N LEU A 78 26.79 -18.44 -8.86
CA LEU A 78 26.91 -18.81 -10.27
C LEU A 78 27.88 -17.91 -11.08
N LEU A 79 28.36 -16.80 -10.48
CA LEU A 79 29.36 -15.88 -11.05
C LEU A 79 30.70 -16.04 -10.33
#